data_AF-A0AAX3NJX4-F1
#
_entry.id   AF-A0AAX3NJX4-F1
#
_cell.length_a   1.000
_cell.length_b   1.000
_cell.length_c   1.000
_cell.angle_alpha   90.00
_cell.angle_beta   90.00
_cell.angle_gamma   90.00
#
_symmetry.space_group_name_H-M   'P 1'
#
loop_
_entity.id
_entity.type
_entity.pdbx_description
1 polymer ?
#
loop_
_entity_poly.entity_id
_entity_poly.type
_entity_poly.pdbx_seq_one_letter_code
_entity_poly.pdbx_strand_id
1 'polypeptide(L)'
;MIEIGDNVHITADCSILQHDYSWAVMQHLTGEVLGSCGMVRIGNNVFIGQKSLILKGAEIGDNTIIGAGSVVTGHLEGNAVYAGVPAKKISSLDVYVDKRRNLQLEEATLLVRKYEEVYDKRPSKELLREFFWLFESRDAQLNETFQDVFRLDDNAERSQQAFIRSEPMFEDYEAFLEYVESDPQ
;
A
#
# COMPACT_ATOMS: atom_id res chain seq x y z
N MET A 1 -9.84 15.12 18.64
CA MET A 1 -11.10 14.77 17.96
C MET A 1 -10.80 13.86 16.76
N ILE A 2 -9.80 12.98 16.89
CA ILE A 2 -9.35 12.04 15.85
C ILE A 2 -9.46 10.66 16.48
N GLU A 3 -10.08 9.73 15.77
CA GLU A 3 -10.04 8.31 16.10
C GLU A 3 -9.30 7.57 14.99
N ILE A 4 -8.37 6.70 15.39
CA ILE A 4 -7.57 5.86 14.52
C ILE A 4 -7.73 4.44 15.04
N GLY A 5 -8.15 3.53 14.16
CA GLY A 5 -8.27 2.11 14.46
C GLY A 5 -6.93 1.39 14.50
N ASP A 6 -6.99 0.06 14.50
CA ASP A 6 -5.83 -0.81 14.56
C ASP A 6 -5.22 -1.03 13.17
N ASN A 7 -3.91 -1.28 13.11
CA ASN A 7 -3.17 -1.50 11.85
C ASN A 7 -3.34 -0.36 10.83
N VAL A 8 -3.07 0.87 11.24
CA VAL A 8 -3.11 2.05 10.36
C VAL A 8 -1.71 2.51 10.02
N HIS A 9 -1.43 2.57 8.71
CA HIS A 9 -0.17 3.01 8.15
C HIS A 9 -0.32 4.42 7.58
N ILE A 10 0.23 5.41 8.27
CA ILE A 10 0.29 6.80 7.76
C ILE A 10 1.72 7.08 7.28
N THR A 11 1.89 7.15 5.97
CA THR A 11 3.21 7.37 5.37
C THR A 11 3.64 8.84 5.43
N ALA A 12 4.85 9.12 4.94
CA ALA A 12 5.48 10.43 5.07
C ALA A 12 4.62 11.60 4.55
N ASP A 13 4.81 12.77 5.17
CA ASP A 13 4.21 14.05 4.78
C ASP A 13 2.68 14.09 4.71
N CYS A 14 1.98 13.14 5.34
CA CYS A 14 0.53 13.20 5.46
C CYS A 14 0.09 14.26 6.49
N SER A 15 -1.07 14.87 6.28
CA SER A 15 -1.65 15.84 7.21
C SER A 15 -3.12 15.51 7.51
N ILE A 16 -3.52 15.65 8.77
CA ILE A 16 -4.91 15.52 9.21
C ILE A 16 -5.39 16.87 9.75
N LEU A 17 -6.35 17.50 9.06
CA LEU A 17 -6.87 18.83 9.41
C LEU A 17 -8.26 18.72 9.99
N GLN A 18 -8.43 19.13 11.26
CA GLN A 18 -9.70 19.04 11.98
C GLN A 18 -10.59 20.29 11.87
N HIS A 19 -10.03 21.40 11.38
CA HIS A 19 -10.69 22.69 11.29
C HIS A 19 -10.34 23.38 9.98
N ASP A 20 -11.18 24.32 9.56
CA ASP A 20 -11.00 25.10 8.34
C ASP A 20 -11.11 26.60 8.65
N TYR A 21 -10.15 27.38 8.17
CA TYR A 21 -10.10 28.84 8.34
C TYR A 21 -10.71 29.59 7.14
N SER A 22 -11.24 28.89 6.14
CA SER A 22 -11.90 29.48 4.97
C SER A 22 -13.06 30.42 5.35
N TRP A 23 -13.61 30.31 6.56
CA TRP A 23 -14.60 31.24 7.10
C TRP A 23 -14.10 32.69 7.24
N ALA A 24 -12.79 32.95 7.17
CA ALA A 24 -12.28 34.31 7.06
C ALA A 24 -12.82 35.05 5.83
N VAL A 25 -13.06 34.34 4.72
CA VAL A 25 -13.70 34.90 3.53
C VAL A 25 -15.16 35.28 3.82
N MET A 26 -15.90 34.39 4.51
CA MET A 26 -17.28 34.65 4.91
C MET A 26 -17.37 35.79 5.92
N GLN A 27 -16.41 35.91 6.84
CA GLN A 27 -16.32 37.02 7.78
C GLN A 27 -16.18 38.36 7.07
N HIS A 28 -15.35 38.43 6.02
CA HIS A 28 -15.22 39.65 5.23
C HIS A 28 -16.51 39.99 4.44
N LEU A 29 -17.27 38.96 4.03
CA LEU A 29 -18.50 39.12 3.25
C LEU A 29 -19.72 39.47 4.10
N THR A 30 -19.93 38.78 5.22
CA THR A 30 -21.17 38.85 6.02
C THR A 30 -20.96 39.46 7.41
N GLY A 31 -19.70 39.59 7.86
CA GLY A 31 -19.36 39.98 9.23
C GLY A 31 -19.46 38.83 10.24
N GLU A 32 -19.96 37.66 9.84
CA GLU A 32 -20.18 36.52 10.73
C GLU A 32 -18.96 35.59 10.80
N VAL A 33 -18.74 35.01 11.99
CA VAL A 33 -17.75 33.94 12.17
C VAL A 33 -18.46 32.59 12.09
N LEU A 34 -18.43 31.98 10.90
CA LEU A 34 -19.07 30.70 10.62
C LEU A 34 -18.05 29.56 10.74
N GLY A 35 -17.73 29.19 11.99
CA GLY A 35 -16.71 28.19 12.30
C GLY A 35 -16.96 26.83 11.64
N SER A 36 -15.89 26.11 11.31
CA SER A 36 -15.98 24.80 10.70
C SER A 36 -14.97 23.83 11.29
N CYS A 37 -15.46 22.77 11.91
CA CYS A 37 -14.68 21.68 12.45
C CYS A 37 -15.39 20.35 12.23
N GLY A 38 -14.66 19.24 12.35
CA GLY A 38 -15.24 17.92 12.17
C GLY A 38 -14.31 16.83 12.68
N MET A 39 -14.90 15.83 13.31
CA MET A 39 -14.19 14.63 13.75
C MET A 39 -13.66 13.86 12.55
N VAL A 40 -12.46 13.31 12.67
CA VAL A 40 -11.89 12.40 11.67
C VAL A 40 -11.89 11.00 12.27
N ARG A 41 -12.42 10.03 11.51
CA ARG A 41 -12.42 8.61 11.88
C ARG A 41 -11.67 7.82 10.82
N ILE A 42 -10.67 7.06 11.25
CA ILE A 42 -9.94 6.12 10.40
C ILE A 42 -10.17 4.73 10.98
N GLY A 43 -10.73 3.84 10.17
CA GLY A 43 -11.00 2.45 10.53
C GLY A 43 -9.74 1.61 10.70
N ASN A 44 -9.94 0.29 10.72
CA ASN A 44 -8.87 -0.69 10.90
C ASN A 44 -8.24 -1.09 9.55
N ASN A 45 -6.96 -1.46 9.56
CA ASN A 45 -6.24 -1.91 8.36
C ASN A 45 -6.33 -0.88 7.22
N VAL A 46 -5.85 0.34 7.48
CA VAL A 46 -5.89 1.46 6.52
C VAL A 46 -4.48 1.88 6.15
N PHE A 47 -4.22 2.02 4.85
CA PHE A 47 -2.98 2.56 4.33
C PHE A 47 -3.21 3.96 3.77
N ILE A 48 -2.47 4.96 4.25
CA ILE A 48 -2.52 6.34 3.79
C ILE A 48 -1.21 6.68 3.08
N GLY A 49 -1.29 6.74 1.75
CA GLY A 49 -0.16 7.02 0.88
C GLY A 49 0.39 8.43 1.03
N GLN A 50 1.67 8.58 0.68
CA GLN A 50 2.49 9.75 1.01
C GLN A 50 1.85 11.06 0.54
N LYS A 51 2.01 12.13 1.32
CA LYS A 51 1.47 13.47 1.02
C LYS A 51 -0.06 13.53 0.88
N SER A 52 -0.79 12.61 1.50
CA SER A 52 -2.25 12.69 1.55
C SER A 52 -2.72 13.70 2.59
N LEU A 53 -3.83 14.38 2.29
CA LEU A 53 -4.48 15.34 3.16
C LEU A 53 -5.86 14.81 3.58
N ILE A 54 -6.04 14.59 4.88
CA ILE A 54 -7.31 14.12 5.46
C ILE A 54 -8.04 15.33 6.04
N LEU A 55 -9.18 15.69 5.47
CA LEU A 55 -9.95 16.88 5.86
C LEU A 55 -10.92 16.59 7.00
N LYS A 56 -11.38 17.67 7.66
CA LYS A 56 -12.35 17.62 8.75
C LYS A 56 -13.60 16.85 8.35
N GLY A 57 -14.12 16.02 9.26
CA GLY A 57 -15.32 15.22 9.00
C GLY A 57 -15.09 14.00 8.10
N ALA A 58 -13.84 13.70 7.72
CA ALA A 58 -13.54 12.50 6.93
C ALA A 58 -13.72 11.23 7.76
N GLU A 59 -14.37 10.23 7.15
CA GLU A 59 -14.53 8.89 7.68
C GLU A 59 -13.97 7.89 6.67
N ILE A 60 -12.96 7.12 7.06
CA ILE A 60 -12.34 6.09 6.23
C ILE A 60 -12.71 4.72 6.80
N GLY A 61 -13.42 3.90 6.03
CA GLY A 61 -13.79 2.55 6.43
C GLY A 61 -12.61 1.58 6.48
N ASP A 62 -12.83 0.42 7.09
CA ASP A 62 -11.82 -0.62 7.26
C ASP A 62 -11.28 -1.17 5.93
N ASN A 63 -10.06 -1.72 5.94
CA ASN A 63 -9.43 -2.34 4.75
C ASN A 63 -9.38 -1.38 3.56
N THR A 64 -8.88 -0.15 3.80
CA THR A 64 -8.90 0.91 2.79
C THR A 64 -7.48 1.37 2.45
N ILE A 65 -7.21 1.51 1.16
CA ILE A 65 -5.96 2.09 0.66
C ILE A 65 -6.27 3.47 0.09
N ILE A 66 -5.58 4.49 0.59
CA ILE A 66 -5.56 5.84 0.03
C ILE A 66 -4.27 6.03 -0.75
N GLY A 67 -4.38 6.29 -2.05
CA GLY A 67 -3.23 6.56 -2.91
C GLY A 67 -2.49 7.84 -2.52
N ALA A 68 -1.21 7.93 -2.89
CA ALA A 68 -0.38 9.09 -2.60
C ALA A 68 -0.97 10.41 -3.17
N GLY A 69 -0.78 11.52 -2.45
CA GLY A 69 -1.21 12.86 -2.85
C GLY A 69 -2.73 13.07 -2.84
N SER A 70 -3.49 12.22 -2.16
CA SER A 70 -4.96 12.29 -2.18
C SER A 70 -5.51 13.32 -1.19
N VAL A 71 -6.65 13.94 -1.51
CA VAL A 71 -7.41 14.78 -0.58
C VAL A 71 -8.67 14.04 -0.17
N VAL A 72 -8.70 13.56 1.07
CA VAL A 72 -9.79 12.74 1.63
C VAL A 72 -10.79 13.64 2.33
N THR A 73 -12.07 13.51 1.96
CA THR A 73 -13.18 14.26 2.54
C THR A 73 -14.46 13.42 2.50
N GLY A 74 -15.37 13.65 3.45
CA GLY A 74 -16.62 12.89 3.55
C GLY A 74 -16.40 11.43 3.96
N HIS A 75 -17.35 10.58 3.59
CA HIS A 75 -17.35 9.16 3.95
C HIS A 75 -16.80 8.29 2.80
N LEU A 76 -15.80 7.47 3.10
CA LEU A 76 -15.19 6.50 2.19
C LEU A 76 -15.52 5.09 2.70
N GLU A 77 -16.24 4.32 1.90
CA GLU A 77 -16.57 2.92 2.20
C GLU A 77 -15.29 2.09 2.33
N GLY A 78 -15.31 1.10 3.23
CA GLY A 78 -14.22 0.13 3.40
C GLY A 78 -14.05 -0.86 2.24
N ASN A 79 -13.02 -1.69 2.32
CA ASN A 79 -12.66 -2.72 1.33
C ASN A 79 -12.45 -2.14 -0.08
N ALA A 80 -11.76 -1.00 -0.17
CA ALA A 80 -11.60 -0.28 -1.42
C ALA A 80 -10.28 0.50 -1.49
N VAL A 81 -9.95 0.90 -2.72
CA VAL A 81 -8.82 1.78 -3.02
C VAL A 81 -9.38 3.12 -3.49
N TYR A 82 -8.93 4.21 -2.87
CA TYR A 82 -9.28 5.57 -3.24
C TYR A 82 -8.03 6.35 -3.64
N ALA A 83 -8.15 7.25 -4.61
CA ALA A 83 -7.09 8.20 -4.95
C ALA A 83 -7.63 9.49 -5.55
N GLY A 84 -6.82 10.54 -5.53
CA GLY A 84 -7.09 11.80 -6.24
C GLY A 84 -7.54 12.96 -5.36
N VAL A 85 -7.93 14.07 -6.02
CA VAL A 85 -8.31 15.34 -5.38
C VAL A 85 -9.64 15.84 -5.97
N PRO A 86 -10.78 15.68 -5.27
CA PRO A 86 -10.95 14.87 -4.06
C PRO A 86 -10.77 13.37 -4.34
N ALA A 87 -10.46 12.60 -3.30
CA ALA A 87 -10.27 11.16 -3.40
C ALA A 87 -11.55 10.47 -3.87
N LYS A 88 -11.45 9.62 -4.89
CA LYS A 88 -12.57 8.85 -5.45
C LYS A 88 -12.22 7.37 -5.46
N LYS A 89 -13.24 6.52 -5.35
CA LYS A 89 -13.09 5.06 -5.43
C LYS A 89 -12.52 4.69 -6.79
N ILE A 90 -11.37 4.03 -6.79
CA ILE A 90 -10.67 3.55 -7.98
C ILE A 90 -11.06 2.10 -8.26
N SER A 91 -11.07 1.28 -7.22
CA SER A 91 -11.48 -0.13 -7.27
C SER A 91 -11.92 -0.61 -5.88
N SER A 92 -12.55 -1.77 -5.83
CA SER A 92 -12.62 -2.55 -4.60
C SER A 92 -11.25 -3.17 -4.28
N LEU A 93 -11.07 -3.60 -3.02
CA LEU A 93 -9.80 -4.16 -2.56
C LEU A 93 -9.51 -5.54 -3.16
N ASP A 94 -10.52 -6.39 -3.35
CA ASP A 94 -10.41 -7.70 -4.00
C ASP A 94 -9.87 -7.57 -5.43
N VAL A 95 -10.45 -6.66 -6.22
CA VAL A 95 -9.97 -6.35 -7.58
C VAL A 95 -8.52 -5.86 -7.56
N TYR A 96 -8.15 -5.06 -6.55
CA TYR A 96 -6.77 -4.59 -6.41
C TYR A 96 -5.80 -5.70 -6.02
N VAL A 97 -6.21 -6.63 -5.14
CA VAL A 97 -5.43 -7.82 -4.79
C VAL A 97 -5.16 -8.67 -6.03
N ASP A 98 -6.17 -8.93 -6.86
CA ASP A 98 -6.00 -9.70 -8.09
C ASP A 98 -5.12 -8.97 -9.10
N LYS A 99 -5.27 -7.65 -9.21
CA LYS A 99 -4.34 -6.81 -10.00
C LYS A 99 -2.90 -6.99 -9.53
N ARG A 100 -2.63 -6.95 -8.22
CA ARG A 100 -1.26 -7.13 -7.69
C ARG A 100 -0.74 -8.54 -7.95
N ARG A 101 -1.55 -9.59 -7.75
CA ARG A 101 -1.16 -10.97 -8.08
C ARG A 101 -0.71 -11.12 -9.53
N ASN A 102 -1.44 -10.54 -10.46
CA ASN A 102 -1.16 -10.64 -11.90
C ASN A 102 0.08 -9.84 -12.33
N LEU A 103 0.43 -8.75 -11.64
CA LEU A 103 1.56 -7.90 -11.99
C LEU A 103 2.89 -8.31 -11.35
N GLN A 104 2.85 -9.10 -10.27
CA GLN A 104 4.07 -9.43 -9.50
C GLN A 104 5.16 -10.07 -10.36
N LEU A 105 4.82 -11.01 -11.25
CA LEU A 105 5.81 -11.66 -12.10
C LEU A 105 6.45 -10.67 -13.07
N GLU A 106 5.63 -9.88 -13.78
CA GLU A 106 6.10 -8.88 -14.74
C GLU A 106 7.02 -7.85 -14.07
N GLU A 107 6.64 -7.34 -12.89
CA GLU A 107 7.42 -6.37 -12.13
C GLU A 107 8.73 -6.96 -11.58
N ALA A 108 8.72 -8.21 -11.11
CA ALA A 108 9.92 -8.92 -10.68
C ALA A 108 10.90 -9.13 -11.84
N THR A 109 10.41 -9.58 -13.00
CA THR A 109 11.19 -9.74 -14.23
C THR A 109 11.80 -8.41 -14.67
N LEU A 110 11.02 -7.32 -14.65
CA LEU A 110 11.51 -5.99 -14.98
C LEU A 110 12.63 -5.54 -14.04
N LEU A 111 12.49 -5.78 -12.72
CA LEU A 111 13.51 -5.44 -11.74
C LEU A 111 14.83 -6.15 -12.01
N VAL A 112 14.80 -7.46 -12.29
CA VAL A 112 16.01 -8.24 -12.61
C VAL A 112 16.70 -7.68 -13.84
N ARG A 113 15.96 -7.49 -14.94
CA ARG A 113 16.50 -6.97 -16.20
C ARG A 113 17.13 -5.59 -16.03
N LYS A 114 16.45 -4.69 -15.34
CA LYS A 114 16.98 -3.34 -15.08
C LYS A 114 18.20 -3.35 -14.17
N TYR A 115 18.27 -4.28 -13.23
CA TYR A 115 19.45 -4.44 -12.40
C TYR A 115 20.66 -4.91 -13.22
N GLU A 116 20.49 -5.93 -14.05
CA GLU A 116 21.54 -6.47 -14.91
C GLU A 116 22.02 -5.44 -15.94
N GLU A 117 21.10 -4.70 -16.58
CA GLU A 117 21.42 -3.62 -17.52
C GLU A 117 22.32 -2.54 -16.90
N VAL A 118 22.07 -2.20 -15.63
CA VAL A 118 22.77 -1.11 -14.94
C VAL A 118 24.08 -1.56 -14.31
N TYR A 119 24.12 -2.77 -13.74
CA TYR A 119 25.23 -3.24 -12.91
C TYR A 119 26.06 -4.36 -13.55
N ASP A 120 25.69 -4.84 -14.74
CA ASP A 120 26.36 -5.92 -15.49
C ASP A 120 26.60 -7.18 -14.64
N LYS A 121 25.63 -7.50 -13.77
CA LYS A 121 25.67 -8.68 -12.89
C LYS A 121 24.27 -9.11 -12.49
N ARG A 122 24.11 -10.41 -12.24
CA ARG A 122 22.87 -10.99 -11.71
C ARG A 122 22.55 -10.42 -10.31
N PRO A 123 21.28 -10.06 -10.03
CA PRO A 123 20.87 -9.65 -8.70
C PRO A 123 20.95 -10.80 -7.70
N SER A 124 21.08 -10.49 -6.42
CA SER A 124 20.86 -11.48 -5.37
C SER A 124 19.36 -11.57 -5.07
N LYS A 125 18.90 -12.73 -4.59
CA LYS A 125 17.48 -12.91 -4.23
C LYS A 125 17.02 -11.98 -3.11
N GLU A 126 17.92 -11.52 -2.24
CA GLU A 126 17.63 -10.52 -1.20
C GLU A 126 17.20 -9.17 -1.78
N LEU A 127 17.64 -8.80 -2.99
CA LEU A 127 17.14 -7.63 -3.69
C LEU A 127 15.63 -7.76 -4.00
N LEU A 128 15.18 -8.99 -4.27
CA LEU A 128 13.80 -9.34 -4.56
C LEU A 128 13.00 -9.73 -3.31
N ARG A 129 13.33 -9.14 -2.16
CA ARG A 129 12.67 -9.45 -0.87
C ARG A 129 11.15 -9.30 -0.85
N GLU A 130 10.55 -8.58 -1.79
CA GLU A 130 9.08 -8.45 -1.90
C GLU A 130 8.47 -9.44 -2.90
N PHE A 131 9.29 -10.15 -3.68
CA PHE A 131 8.88 -11.08 -4.74
C PHE A 131 9.24 -12.54 -4.43
N PHE A 132 9.88 -12.82 -3.29
CA PHE A 132 10.35 -14.17 -2.93
C PHE A 132 9.24 -15.23 -2.89
N TRP A 133 7.97 -14.84 -2.77
CA TRP A 133 6.83 -15.75 -2.86
C TRP A 133 6.75 -16.47 -4.21
N LEU A 134 7.31 -15.88 -5.27
CA LEU A 134 7.31 -16.45 -6.61
C LEU A 134 8.22 -17.69 -6.73
N PHE A 135 9.30 -17.77 -5.95
CA PHE A 135 10.38 -18.74 -6.19
C PHE A 135 10.95 -19.42 -4.94
N GLU A 136 10.66 -18.98 -3.71
CA GLU A 136 11.19 -19.66 -2.52
C GLU A 136 10.41 -20.93 -2.18
N SER A 137 11.11 -22.03 -1.91
CA SER A 137 10.47 -23.27 -1.49
C SER A 137 9.73 -23.10 -0.14
N ARG A 138 8.58 -23.77 0.00
CA ARG A 138 7.77 -23.73 1.23
C ARG A 138 8.35 -24.58 2.35
N ASP A 139 9.27 -25.48 2.02
CA ASP A 139 10.02 -26.31 2.96
C ASP A 139 11.39 -25.69 3.32
N ALA A 140 11.78 -24.59 2.66
CA ALA A 140 13.06 -23.95 2.91
C ALA A 140 13.03 -23.10 4.19
N GLN A 141 14.16 -23.11 4.91
CA GLN A 141 14.40 -22.11 5.94
C GLN A 141 14.68 -20.77 5.26
N LEU A 142 13.71 -19.86 5.32
CA LEU A 142 13.84 -18.51 4.77
C LEU A 142 15.02 -17.78 5.42
N ASN A 143 15.76 -17.00 4.61
CA ASN A 143 16.83 -16.13 5.11
C ASN A 143 16.26 -14.99 5.97
N GLU A 144 17.14 -14.29 6.69
CA GLU A 144 16.75 -13.20 7.60
C GLU A 144 16.00 -12.08 6.86
N THR A 145 16.43 -11.74 5.64
CA THR A 145 15.80 -10.68 4.83
C THR A 145 14.33 -10.95 4.51
N PHE A 146 13.97 -12.20 4.21
CA PHE A 146 12.58 -12.58 3.92
C PHE A 146 11.75 -12.73 5.20
N GLN A 147 12.37 -13.22 6.28
CA GLN A 147 11.72 -13.23 7.60
C GLN A 147 11.39 -11.80 8.06
N ASP A 148 12.29 -10.84 7.80
CA ASP A 148 12.05 -9.43 8.10
C ASP A 148 10.82 -8.89 7.39
N VAL A 149 10.54 -9.33 6.15
CA VAL A 149 9.35 -8.89 5.41
C VAL A 149 8.07 -9.32 6.11
N PHE A 150 8.01 -10.53 6.66
CA PHE A 150 6.88 -10.96 7.47
C PHE A 150 6.73 -10.17 8.77
N ARG A 151 7.83 -9.62 9.30
CA ARG A 151 7.86 -8.83 10.54
C ARG A 151 7.58 -7.33 10.33
N LEU A 152 7.44 -6.87 9.09
CA LEU A 152 7.18 -5.46 8.80
C LEU A 152 5.83 -4.97 9.34
N ASP A 153 4.88 -5.88 9.51
CA ASP A 153 3.57 -5.62 10.09
C ASP A 153 3.27 -6.64 11.21
N ASP A 154 2.30 -6.34 12.06
CA ASP A 154 1.90 -7.17 13.21
C ASP A 154 1.06 -8.39 12.77
N ASN A 155 1.56 -9.13 11.77
CA ASN A 155 0.86 -10.26 11.15
C ASN A 155 1.79 -11.41 10.72
N ALA A 156 3.04 -11.44 11.23
CA ALA A 156 4.07 -12.38 10.79
C ALA A 156 3.62 -13.84 10.76
N GLU A 157 2.93 -14.32 11.81
CA GLU A 157 2.43 -15.69 11.87
C GLU A 157 1.43 -15.99 10.74
N ARG A 158 0.49 -15.07 10.50
CA ARG A 158 -0.49 -15.20 9.42
C ARG A 158 0.20 -15.24 8.06
N SER A 159 1.18 -14.38 7.85
CA SER A 159 1.95 -14.31 6.60
C SER A 159 2.77 -15.59 6.37
N GLN A 160 3.39 -16.15 7.41
CA GLN A 160 4.09 -17.43 7.35
C GLN A 160 3.14 -18.61 7.04
N GLN A 161 2.00 -18.69 7.70
CA GLN A 161 1.00 -19.73 7.42
C GLN A 161 0.46 -19.64 5.99
N ALA A 162 0.23 -18.41 5.50
CA ALA A 162 -0.22 -18.18 4.12
C ALA A 162 0.87 -18.55 3.10
N PHE A 163 2.14 -18.24 3.40
CA PHE A 163 3.27 -18.63 2.57
C PHE A 163 3.35 -20.16 2.43
N ILE A 164 3.35 -20.89 3.55
CA ILE A 164 3.42 -22.37 3.57
C ILE A 164 2.29 -23.02 2.77
N ARG A 165 1.07 -22.44 2.80
CA ARG A 165 -0.10 -22.97 2.07
C ARG A 165 -0.16 -22.58 0.60
N SER A 166 0.72 -21.69 0.15
CA SER A 166 0.74 -21.20 -1.23
C SER A 166 1.68 -22.01 -2.11
N GLU A 167 1.42 -22.02 -3.41
CA GLU A 167 2.30 -22.66 -4.39
C GLU A 167 3.17 -21.58 -5.07
N PRO A 168 4.51 -21.72 -5.10
CA PRO A 168 5.36 -20.82 -5.87
C PRO A 168 5.16 -21.04 -7.37
N MET A 169 5.43 -20.01 -8.17
CA MET A 169 5.36 -20.10 -9.64
C MET A 169 6.59 -20.80 -10.22
N PHE A 170 7.72 -20.76 -9.52
CA PHE A 170 8.99 -21.37 -9.89
C PHE A 170 9.48 -22.31 -8.78
N GLU A 171 10.25 -23.33 -9.16
CA GLU A 171 10.82 -24.30 -8.22
C GLU A 171 11.80 -23.65 -7.24
N ASP A 172 12.67 -22.79 -7.77
CA ASP A 172 13.65 -22.03 -7.01
C ASP A 172 14.01 -20.70 -7.69
N TYR A 173 14.96 -19.97 -7.10
CA TYR A 173 15.42 -18.70 -7.63
C TYR A 173 16.12 -18.82 -8.99
N GLU A 174 16.85 -19.91 -9.25
CA GLU A 174 17.55 -20.10 -10.53
C GLU A 174 16.53 -20.37 -11.64
N ALA A 175 15.50 -21.19 -11.39
CA ALA A 175 14.41 -21.41 -12.34
C ALA A 175 13.67 -20.10 -12.70
N PHE A 176 13.51 -19.19 -11.73
CA PHE A 176 12.98 -17.86 -12.01
C PHE A 176 13.91 -17.03 -12.89
N LEU A 177 15.23 -17.03 -12.65
CA LEU A 177 16.19 -16.31 -13.48
C LEU A 177 16.25 -16.87 -14.92
N GLU A 178 16.22 -18.19 -15.09
CA GLU A 178 16.15 -18.84 -16.40
C GLU A 178 14.89 -18.43 -17.18
N TYR A 179 13.75 -18.27 -16.49
CA TYR A 179 12.54 -17.71 -17.09
C TYR A 179 12.76 -16.26 -17.56
N VAL A 180 13.38 -15.41 -16.74
CA VAL A 180 13.67 -14.01 -17.10
C VAL A 180 14.57 -13.90 -18.34
N GLU A 181 15.56 -14.79 -18.46
CA GLU A 181 16.49 -14.87 -19.59
C GLU A 181 15.85 -15.42 -20.88
N SER A 182 14.90 -16.35 -20.74
CA SER A 182 14.30 -17.05 -21.88
C SER A 182 13.08 -16.37 -22.49
N ASP A 183 12.45 -15.41 -21.82
CA ASP A 183 11.25 -14.70 -22.27
C ASP A 183 11.60 -13.44 -23.09
N PRO A 184 11.56 -13.47 -24.45
CA PRO A 184 11.83 -12.30 -25.27
C PRO A 184 10.58 -11.42 -25.31
N GLN A 185 10.70 -10.16 -24.87
CA GLN A 185 9.62 -9.16 -24.94
C GLN A 185 8.99 -9.03 -26.33
#